data_AF-A0A8J3XKI6-F1
#
_entry.id   AF-A0A8J3XKI6-F1
#
_cell.length_a   1.000
_cell.length_b   1.000
_cell.length_c   1.000
_cell.angle_alpha   90.00
_cell.angle_beta   90.00
_cell.angle_gamma   90.00
#
_symmetry.space_group_name_H-M   'P 1'
#
loop_
_entity.id
_entity.type
_entity.pdbx_description
1 polymer ?
#
loop_
_entity_poly.entity_id
_entity_poly.type
_entity_poly.pdbx_seq_one_letter_code
_entity_poly.pdbx_strand_id
1 'polypeptide(L)'
;MQLHRQSASFYTSPSVMTSPGRHERLFDAVIPRDVAGLASIGHGLIVHEHIAPAYGVELSDEDRGSVHIRPVERLLDRIAGRDDRPLEIAREPDARIAGNCRHFTVLLVALLRAQGVPARARCGFGGYFVAGRFEDHWVCEYWNDARGRWILVDPQIDQRQSGMFPIDFDVTDVPRDRFLTAGEAWTRCRAGELDPGVFGLSVIGEAGYWWIAGNLMRDAAALLNVELLPWDSWGAMPAPDQPIDDDLAALFDQVAALTRTPDSAEAEVMNASAGRTRRGHARTWNRAGRRGRSRRVDEPAPVPHARTPFDVDVLHSGEPVAFEHGLGRVVVDSGDRDE
;
A
#
# COMPACT_ATOMS: atom_id res chain seq x y z
N MET A 1 14.52 -4.46 24.19
CA MET A 1 13.05 -4.66 24.19
C MET A 1 12.79 -5.95 23.42
N GLN A 2 11.90 -6.82 23.86
CA GLN A 2 11.62 -8.10 23.18
C GLN A 2 10.29 -7.98 22.44
N LEU A 3 10.24 -8.34 21.15
CA LEU A 3 9.01 -8.35 20.39
C LEU A 3 8.05 -9.37 20.99
N HIS A 4 6.82 -8.96 21.23
CA HIS A 4 5.82 -9.83 21.84
C HIS A 4 5.52 -11.01 20.90
N ARG A 5 5.43 -12.24 21.44
CA ARG A 5 5.38 -13.48 20.64
C ARG A 5 4.21 -13.51 19.65
N GLN A 6 3.07 -12.92 20.00
CA GLN A 6 1.89 -12.85 19.13
C GLN A 6 2.14 -11.93 17.93
N SER A 7 2.68 -10.73 18.17
CA SER A 7 3.10 -9.79 17.13
C SER A 7 4.17 -10.38 16.20
N ALA A 8 5.18 -11.06 16.77
CA ALA A 8 6.18 -11.77 15.98
C ALA A 8 5.54 -12.84 15.06
N SER A 9 4.68 -13.71 15.60
CA SER A 9 4.02 -14.76 14.82
C SER A 9 3.13 -14.20 13.70
N PHE A 10 2.42 -13.10 13.97
CA PHE A 10 1.55 -12.45 13.00
C PHE A 10 2.35 -11.84 11.84
N TYR A 11 3.48 -11.18 12.14
CA TYR A 11 4.31 -10.53 11.13
C TYR A 11 5.35 -11.44 10.47
N THR A 12 5.55 -12.67 10.95
CA THR A 12 6.35 -13.69 10.26
C THR A 12 5.50 -14.52 9.28
N SER A 13 4.19 -14.64 9.51
CA SER A 13 3.32 -15.50 8.70
C SER A 13 2.98 -14.86 7.34
N PRO A 14 3.07 -15.58 6.20
CA PRO A 14 2.63 -15.07 4.90
C PRO A 14 1.14 -14.69 4.91
N SER A 15 0.80 -13.58 4.23
CA SER A 15 -0.59 -13.13 4.03
C SER A 15 -1.03 -13.32 2.58
N VAL A 16 -2.29 -12.98 2.27
CA VAL A 16 -2.80 -13.05 0.89
C VAL A 16 -1.97 -12.18 -0.08
N MET A 17 -1.44 -11.05 0.38
CA MET A 17 -0.65 -10.17 -0.48
C MET A 17 0.83 -10.53 -0.52
N THR A 18 1.38 -11.11 0.55
CA THR A 18 2.82 -11.40 0.66
C THR A 18 3.16 -12.89 0.57
N SER A 19 2.18 -13.76 0.31
CA SER A 19 2.44 -15.17 0.08
C SER A 19 3.03 -15.38 -1.33
N PRO A 20 4.12 -16.15 -1.47
CA PRO A 20 4.61 -16.58 -2.78
C PRO A 20 3.70 -17.63 -3.42
N GLY A 21 2.78 -18.24 -2.67
CA GLY A 21 1.83 -19.24 -3.17
C GLY A 21 2.53 -20.39 -3.87
N ARG A 22 2.13 -20.71 -5.11
CA ARG A 22 2.77 -21.80 -5.88
C ARG A 22 4.26 -21.58 -6.19
N HIS A 23 4.76 -20.36 -5.98
CA HIS A 23 6.15 -19.99 -6.22
C HIS A 23 7.05 -20.07 -4.99
N GLU A 24 6.61 -20.73 -3.90
CA GLU A 24 7.42 -20.96 -2.68
C GLU A 24 8.86 -21.41 -3.00
N ARG A 25 9.03 -22.31 -3.98
CA ARG A 25 10.36 -22.82 -4.40
C ARG A 25 11.30 -21.75 -4.96
N LEU A 26 10.78 -20.64 -5.49
CA LEU A 26 11.62 -19.53 -5.94
C LEU A 26 12.32 -18.85 -4.75
N PHE A 27 11.75 -18.94 -3.55
CA PHE A 27 12.33 -18.38 -2.34
C PHE A 27 13.34 -19.33 -1.67
N ASP A 28 13.17 -20.65 -1.82
CA ASP A 28 14.14 -21.65 -1.32
C ASP A 28 15.54 -21.47 -1.92
N ALA A 29 15.58 -20.98 -3.17
CA ALA A 29 16.83 -20.71 -3.88
C ALA A 29 17.52 -19.41 -3.46
N VAL A 30 16.86 -18.55 -2.67
CA VAL A 30 17.39 -17.24 -2.26
C VAL A 30 18.45 -17.41 -1.16
N ILE A 31 19.68 -16.97 -1.47
CA ILE A 31 20.85 -17.08 -0.60
C ILE A 31 20.99 -15.90 0.38
N PRO A 32 20.84 -14.61 -0.03
CA PRO A 32 21.03 -13.49 0.88
C PRO A 32 20.11 -13.57 2.09
N ARG A 33 20.68 -13.30 3.27
CA ARG A 33 19.96 -13.27 4.55
C ARG A 33 19.96 -11.88 5.19
N ASP A 34 20.85 -11.00 4.73
CA ASP A 34 20.85 -9.61 5.13
C ASP A 34 19.82 -8.81 4.30
N VAL A 35 19.32 -7.73 4.91
CA VAL A 35 18.20 -6.97 4.34
C VAL A 35 18.60 -6.21 3.07
N ALA A 36 19.87 -5.80 2.94
CA ALA A 36 20.38 -5.12 1.75
C ALA A 36 20.40 -6.07 0.55
N GLY A 37 20.92 -7.29 0.74
CA GLY A 37 20.89 -8.34 -0.26
C GLY A 37 19.47 -8.70 -0.69
N LEU A 38 18.53 -8.83 0.26
CA LEU A 38 17.12 -9.08 -0.06
C LEU A 38 16.46 -7.92 -0.82
N ALA A 39 16.73 -6.67 -0.44
CA ALA A 39 16.22 -5.50 -1.18
C ALA A 39 16.78 -5.46 -2.61
N SER A 40 18.05 -5.84 -2.81
CA SER A 40 18.70 -5.88 -4.13
C SER A 40 18.03 -6.82 -5.13
N ILE A 41 17.37 -7.89 -4.65
CA ILE A 41 16.54 -8.76 -5.49
C ILE A 41 15.41 -7.95 -6.14
N GLY A 42 14.73 -7.10 -5.36
CA GLY A 42 13.71 -6.19 -5.88
C GLY A 42 14.28 -5.25 -6.95
N HIS A 43 15.45 -4.65 -6.70
CA HIS A 43 16.13 -3.76 -7.65
C HIS A 43 16.45 -4.46 -8.99
N GLY A 44 16.79 -5.76 -8.93
CA GLY A 44 17.09 -6.57 -10.11
C GLY A 44 15.87 -7.05 -10.90
N LEU A 45 14.67 -7.04 -10.32
CA LEU A 45 13.46 -7.64 -10.90
C LEU A 45 12.36 -6.65 -11.24
N ILE A 46 12.32 -5.49 -10.57
CA ILE A 46 11.26 -4.49 -10.69
C ILE A 46 11.87 -3.16 -11.12
N VAL A 47 11.17 -2.42 -11.98
CA VAL A 47 11.47 -1.03 -12.32
C VAL A 47 10.28 -0.14 -11.99
N HIS A 48 10.51 0.97 -11.28
CA HIS A 48 9.43 1.88 -10.92
C HIS A 48 8.85 2.57 -12.16
N GLU A 49 7.54 2.53 -12.36
CA GLU A 49 6.89 2.93 -13.62
C GLU A 49 7.12 4.40 -14.04
N HIS A 50 7.36 5.28 -13.07
CA HIS A 50 7.65 6.70 -13.26
C HIS A 50 9.15 7.00 -13.31
N ILE A 51 10.02 6.06 -12.92
CA ILE A 51 11.48 6.23 -12.91
C ILE A 51 12.14 5.40 -14.04
N ALA A 52 11.41 4.51 -14.70
CA ALA A 52 11.89 3.70 -15.83
C ALA A 52 12.67 4.47 -16.92
N PRO A 53 12.33 5.72 -17.31
CA PRO A 53 13.14 6.49 -18.26
C PRO A 53 14.54 6.80 -17.73
N ALA A 54 14.65 7.03 -16.41
CA ALA A 54 15.92 7.11 -15.73
C ALA A 54 16.61 5.76 -15.62
N TYR A 55 16.15 4.70 -16.29
CA TYR A 55 16.89 3.46 -16.54
C TYR A 55 17.18 3.20 -18.02
N GLY A 56 16.80 4.13 -18.92
CA GLY A 56 16.83 3.91 -20.37
C GLY A 56 15.68 3.03 -20.87
N VAL A 57 14.61 2.88 -20.08
CA VAL A 57 13.47 2.02 -20.40
C VAL A 57 12.25 2.88 -20.70
N GLU A 58 11.66 2.68 -21.87
CA GLU A 58 10.33 3.17 -22.21
C GLU A 58 9.32 2.05 -22.02
N LEU A 59 8.39 2.23 -21.07
CA LEU A 59 7.38 1.23 -20.77
C LEU A 59 6.19 1.34 -21.73
N SER A 60 5.83 0.23 -22.36
CA SER A 60 4.56 0.11 -23.10
C SER A 60 3.35 0.12 -22.16
N ASP A 61 2.15 0.33 -22.71
CA ASP A 61 0.91 0.22 -21.93
C ASP A 61 0.71 -1.20 -21.37
N GLU A 62 1.18 -2.23 -22.09
CA GLU A 62 1.17 -3.61 -21.60
C GLU A 62 2.11 -3.79 -20.41
N ASP A 63 3.34 -3.25 -20.48
CA ASP A 63 4.27 -3.28 -19.35
C ASP A 63 3.67 -2.58 -18.13
N ARG A 64 3.05 -1.41 -18.33
CA ARG A 64 2.36 -0.68 -17.26
C ARG A 64 1.20 -1.47 -16.64
N GLY A 65 0.65 -2.45 -17.35
CA GLY A 65 -0.40 -3.31 -16.80
C GLY A 65 0.01 -4.07 -15.54
N SER A 66 1.31 -4.35 -15.33
CA SER A 66 1.79 -5.07 -14.14
C SER A 66 1.67 -4.27 -12.84
N VAL A 67 1.59 -2.94 -12.90
CA VAL A 67 1.47 -2.11 -11.69
C VAL A 67 0.15 -2.36 -10.93
N HIS A 68 -0.84 -2.97 -11.59
CA HIS A 68 -2.12 -3.34 -10.98
C HIS A 68 -2.12 -4.70 -10.27
N ILE A 69 -0.97 -5.37 -10.19
CA ILE A 69 -0.81 -6.66 -9.52
C ILE A 69 -0.76 -6.46 -8.01
N ARG A 70 -1.66 -7.12 -7.28
CA ARG A 70 -1.70 -7.05 -5.81
C ARG A 70 -0.87 -8.17 -5.15
N PRO A 71 -1.15 -9.47 -5.35
CA PRO A 71 -0.44 -10.51 -4.60
C PRO A 71 0.97 -10.74 -5.14
N VAL A 72 1.93 -11.00 -4.24
CA VAL A 72 3.31 -11.39 -4.59
C VAL A 72 3.33 -12.62 -5.48
N GLU A 73 2.51 -13.64 -5.23
CA GLU A 73 2.38 -14.80 -6.13
C GLU A 73 2.13 -14.40 -7.61
N ARG A 74 1.26 -13.41 -7.85
CA ARG A 74 0.96 -12.92 -9.21
C ARG A 74 2.05 -12.03 -9.78
N LEU A 75 2.83 -11.35 -8.93
CA LEU A 75 4.01 -10.62 -9.34
C LEU A 75 5.12 -11.60 -9.77
N LEU A 76 5.32 -12.67 -9.00
CA LEU A 76 6.25 -13.76 -9.31
C LEU A 76 5.86 -14.48 -10.60
N ASP A 77 4.57 -14.67 -10.90
CA ASP A 77 4.12 -15.15 -12.21
C ASP A 77 4.64 -14.31 -13.37
N ARG A 78 4.58 -12.97 -13.24
CA ARG A 78 5.05 -12.07 -14.29
C ARG A 78 6.55 -12.05 -14.40
N ILE A 79 7.25 -12.06 -13.26
CA ILE A 79 8.72 -12.12 -13.22
C ILE A 79 9.21 -13.40 -13.89
N ALA A 80 8.78 -14.57 -13.39
CA ALA A 80 9.22 -15.86 -13.91
C ALA A 80 8.71 -16.14 -15.34
N GLY A 81 7.55 -15.60 -15.70
CA GLY A 81 7.01 -15.71 -17.07
C GLY A 81 7.77 -14.86 -18.10
N ARG A 82 8.42 -13.77 -17.67
CA ARG A 82 9.29 -12.95 -18.53
C ARG A 82 10.71 -13.48 -18.59
N ASP A 83 11.23 -13.94 -17.45
CA ASP A 83 12.58 -14.51 -17.31
C ASP A 83 12.61 -15.49 -16.12
N ASP A 84 12.84 -16.77 -16.39
CA ASP A 84 12.74 -17.87 -15.42
C ASP A 84 14.03 -18.14 -14.64
N ARG A 85 15.08 -17.34 -14.85
CA ARG A 85 16.31 -17.44 -14.07
C ARG A 85 16.02 -17.18 -12.57
N PRO A 86 16.88 -17.65 -11.65
CA PRO A 86 16.70 -17.42 -10.21
C PRO A 86 16.52 -15.94 -9.86
N LEU A 87 15.71 -15.65 -8.85
CA LEU A 87 15.33 -14.28 -8.46
C LEU A 87 16.54 -13.38 -8.14
N GLU A 88 17.62 -13.95 -7.62
CA GLU A 88 18.86 -13.22 -7.30
C GLU A 88 19.64 -12.74 -8.51
N ILE A 89 19.43 -13.38 -9.66
CA ILE A 89 20.10 -12.94 -10.88
C ILE A 89 19.40 -11.67 -11.34
N ALA A 90 20.10 -10.54 -11.30
CA ALA A 90 19.54 -9.28 -11.77
C ALA A 90 19.17 -9.36 -13.26
N ARG A 91 18.10 -8.65 -13.63
CA ARG A 91 17.69 -8.45 -15.02
C ARG A 91 18.23 -7.12 -15.54
N GLU A 92 18.51 -7.09 -16.83
CA GLU A 92 18.68 -5.82 -17.54
C GLU A 92 17.40 -4.98 -17.35
N PRO A 93 17.50 -3.64 -17.29
CA PRO A 93 16.36 -2.80 -16.93
C PRO A 93 15.09 -3.02 -17.77
N ASP A 94 15.24 -3.29 -19.06
CA ASP A 94 14.16 -3.56 -20.00
C ASP A 94 13.53 -4.95 -19.84
N ALA A 95 14.18 -5.86 -19.12
CA ALA A 95 13.66 -7.17 -18.75
C ALA A 95 12.99 -7.19 -17.36
N ARG A 96 13.01 -6.08 -16.62
CA ARG A 96 12.34 -5.95 -15.31
C ARG A 96 10.84 -5.71 -15.48
N ILE A 97 10.06 -6.09 -14.47
CA ILE A 97 8.61 -5.86 -14.45
C ILE A 97 8.33 -4.44 -13.94
N ALA A 98 7.42 -3.72 -14.59
CA ALA A 98 7.01 -2.41 -14.10
C ALA A 98 6.25 -2.55 -12.77
N GLY A 99 6.62 -1.73 -11.79
CA GLY A 99 5.99 -1.69 -10.49
C GLY A 99 6.03 -0.30 -9.88
N ASN A 100 5.73 -0.23 -8.59
CA ASN A 100 5.84 0.99 -7.79
C ASN A 100 6.43 0.67 -6.41
N CYS A 101 6.64 1.67 -5.57
CA CYS A 101 7.16 1.54 -4.20
C CYS A 101 6.58 0.35 -3.43
N ARG A 102 5.26 0.20 -3.45
CA ARG A 102 4.56 -0.89 -2.76
C ARG A 102 4.98 -2.28 -3.28
N HIS A 103 5.29 -2.45 -4.55
CA HIS A 103 5.74 -3.76 -5.09
C HIS A 103 7.09 -4.17 -4.52
N PHE A 104 8.05 -3.24 -4.47
CA PHE A 104 9.33 -3.47 -3.81
C PHE A 104 9.13 -3.80 -2.32
N THR A 105 8.26 -3.05 -1.64
CA THR A 105 7.92 -3.28 -0.24
C THR A 105 7.36 -4.67 0.02
N VAL A 106 6.31 -5.08 -0.68
CA VAL A 106 5.66 -6.38 -0.40
C VAL A 106 6.53 -7.56 -0.81
N LEU A 107 7.39 -7.39 -1.83
CA LEU A 107 8.36 -8.42 -2.20
C LEU A 107 9.41 -8.60 -1.09
N LEU A 108 9.96 -7.51 -0.54
CA LEU A 108 10.90 -7.60 0.58
C LEU A 108 10.23 -8.21 1.82
N VAL A 109 8.99 -7.80 2.15
CA VAL A 109 8.24 -8.38 3.27
C VAL A 109 8.04 -9.89 3.06
N ALA A 110 7.70 -10.33 1.85
CA ALA A 110 7.52 -11.74 1.53
C ALA A 110 8.82 -12.54 1.71
N LEU A 111 9.95 -12.01 1.22
CA LEU A 111 11.27 -12.62 1.36
C LEU A 111 11.68 -12.73 2.84
N LEU A 112 11.53 -11.66 3.62
CA LEU A 112 11.86 -11.67 5.05
C LEU A 112 10.99 -12.67 5.83
N ARG A 113 9.68 -12.70 5.57
CA ARG A 113 8.74 -13.65 6.19
C ARG A 113 9.12 -15.10 5.88
N ALA A 114 9.51 -15.40 4.65
CA ALA A 114 9.96 -16.73 4.25
C ALA A 114 11.26 -17.15 4.96
N GLN A 115 12.06 -16.19 5.40
CA GLN A 115 13.25 -16.44 6.22
C GLN A 115 12.97 -16.42 7.74
N GLY A 116 11.69 -16.35 8.14
CA GLY A 116 11.29 -16.33 9.54
C GLY A 116 11.41 -14.97 10.23
N VAL A 117 11.77 -13.90 9.49
CA VAL A 117 11.94 -12.56 10.05
C VAL A 117 10.60 -11.83 10.09
N PRO A 118 10.14 -11.34 11.26
CA PRO A 118 8.93 -10.52 11.34
C PRO A 118 9.09 -9.26 10.49
N ALA A 119 8.18 -9.06 9.53
CA ALA A 119 8.20 -7.92 8.63
C ALA A 119 6.78 -7.44 8.33
N ARG A 120 6.62 -6.14 8.08
CA ARG A 120 5.35 -5.51 7.70
C ARG A 120 5.59 -4.36 6.72
N ALA A 121 4.62 -4.13 5.84
CA ALA A 121 4.63 -2.96 4.98
C ALA A 121 4.13 -1.74 5.76
N ARG A 122 4.67 -0.57 5.45
CA ARG A 122 4.24 0.73 5.98
C ARG A 122 3.94 1.67 4.83
N CYS A 123 2.85 2.41 4.97
CA CYS A 123 2.41 3.44 4.04
C CYS A 123 2.51 4.82 4.73
N GLY A 124 3.03 5.80 4.01
CA GLY A 124 3.36 7.08 4.59
C GLY A 124 4.07 7.96 3.59
N PHE A 125 5.08 8.70 4.06
CA PHE A 125 5.68 9.75 3.26
C PHE A 125 7.20 9.86 3.43
N GLY A 126 7.92 9.84 2.31
CA GLY A 126 9.36 10.07 2.25
C GLY A 126 9.70 11.55 2.07
N GLY A 127 10.43 12.13 3.01
CA GLY A 127 10.92 13.52 2.98
C GLY A 127 12.24 13.71 2.23
N TYR A 128 12.63 12.74 1.39
CA TYR A 128 13.97 12.65 0.77
C TYR A 128 13.94 12.54 -0.76
N PHE A 129 12.77 12.69 -1.38
CA PHE A 129 12.60 12.66 -2.83
C PHE A 129 12.59 14.06 -3.45
N VAL A 130 11.86 14.98 -2.83
CA VAL A 130 11.69 16.36 -3.29
C VAL A 130 11.88 17.30 -2.08
N ALA A 131 12.80 18.26 -2.22
CA ALA A 131 13.11 19.19 -1.12
C ALA A 131 11.86 19.95 -0.67
N GLY A 132 11.59 19.94 0.64
CA GLY A 132 10.43 20.61 1.24
C GLY A 132 9.09 19.91 1.02
N ARG A 133 9.09 18.68 0.49
CA ARG A 133 7.89 17.85 0.29
C ARG A 133 8.06 16.49 0.98
N PHE A 134 6.92 15.88 1.28
CA PHE A 134 6.79 14.53 1.79
C PHE A 134 6.00 13.72 0.75
N GLU A 135 6.71 12.93 -0.06
CA GLU A 135 6.13 12.15 -1.16
C GLU A 135 5.47 10.86 -0.65
N ASP A 136 4.27 10.56 -1.13
CA ASP A 136 3.57 9.28 -0.92
C ASP A 136 4.51 8.12 -1.22
N HIS A 137 4.72 7.28 -0.22
CA HIS A 137 5.70 6.21 -0.35
C HIS A 137 5.38 5.00 0.54
N TRP A 138 5.92 3.86 0.13
CA TRP A 138 5.81 2.59 0.84
C TRP A 138 7.19 2.08 1.22
N VAL A 139 7.32 1.61 2.46
CA VAL A 139 8.58 1.08 3.02
C VAL A 139 8.32 -0.21 3.76
N CYS A 140 9.37 -1.04 3.89
CA CYS A 140 9.32 -2.23 4.71
C CYS A 140 9.77 -1.88 6.12
N GLU A 141 9.11 -2.44 7.12
CA GLU A 141 9.54 -2.39 8.52
C GLU A 141 9.78 -3.82 9.00
N TYR A 142 10.99 -4.14 9.47
CA TYR A 142 11.33 -5.49 9.92
C TYR A 142 11.94 -5.50 11.32
N TRP A 143 11.73 -6.59 12.05
CA TRP A 143 12.30 -6.75 13.39
C TRP A 143 13.76 -7.17 13.29
N ASN A 144 14.66 -6.31 13.75
CA ASN A 144 16.07 -6.65 13.87
C ASN A 144 16.36 -7.16 15.29
N ASP A 145 16.51 -8.48 15.44
CA ASP A 145 16.72 -9.12 16.73
C ASP A 145 18.02 -8.67 17.41
N ALA A 146 19.11 -8.55 16.64
CA ALA A 146 20.41 -8.11 17.13
C ALA A 146 20.37 -6.68 17.72
N ARG A 147 19.51 -5.80 17.18
CA ARG A 147 19.32 -4.44 17.68
C ARG A 147 18.10 -4.28 18.60
N GLY A 148 17.27 -5.32 18.75
CA GLY A 148 16.06 -5.32 19.57
C GLY A 148 15.05 -4.22 19.20
N ARG A 149 14.93 -3.88 17.91
CA ARG A 149 14.01 -2.85 17.41
C ARG A 149 13.53 -3.12 15.98
N TRP A 150 12.41 -2.49 15.63
CA TRP A 150 11.97 -2.36 14.24
C TRP A 150 12.86 -1.37 13.48
N ILE A 151 13.25 -1.77 12.27
CA ILE A 151 14.05 -0.98 11.33
C ILE A 151 13.20 -0.70 10.09
N LEU A 152 13.19 0.56 9.65
CA LEU A 152 12.59 0.95 8.37
C LEU A 152 13.61 0.74 7.25
N VAL A 153 13.15 0.20 6.14
CA VAL A 153 13.93 -0.08 4.94
C VAL A 153 13.14 0.45 3.76
N ASP A 154 13.78 1.19 2.89
CA ASP A 154 13.22 1.58 1.60
C ASP A 154 13.77 0.65 0.50
N PRO A 155 13.04 -0.43 0.13
CA PRO A 155 13.53 -1.42 -0.82
C PRO A 155 13.41 -0.99 -2.28
N GLN A 156 12.92 0.22 -2.56
CA GLN A 156 12.89 0.74 -3.93
C GLN A 156 14.22 1.37 -4.33
N ILE A 157 14.93 1.97 -3.37
CA ILE A 157 16.07 2.84 -3.65
C ILE A 157 17.32 2.01 -3.91
N ASP A 158 17.64 1.86 -5.19
CA ASP A 158 18.91 1.30 -5.64
C ASP A 158 19.99 2.38 -5.74
N GLN A 159 21.21 1.97 -6.12
CA GLN A 159 22.34 2.88 -6.28
C GLN A 159 22.08 4.01 -7.30
N ARG A 160 21.27 3.76 -8.34
CA ARG A 160 20.96 4.76 -9.36
C ARG A 160 20.02 5.83 -8.80
N GLN A 161 18.95 5.41 -8.10
CA GLN A 161 18.03 6.31 -7.42
C GLN A 161 18.71 7.08 -6.28
N SER A 162 19.62 6.47 -5.52
CA SER A 162 20.41 7.18 -4.50
C SER A 162 21.23 8.34 -5.09
N GLY A 163 21.66 8.23 -6.36
CA GLY A 163 22.33 9.32 -7.07
C GLY A 163 21.39 10.40 -7.63
N MET A 164 20.08 10.15 -7.65
CA MET A 164 19.06 11.07 -8.18
C MET A 164 18.44 11.95 -7.09
N PHE A 165 18.40 11.46 -5.86
CA PHE A 165 17.72 12.09 -4.73
C PHE A 165 18.73 12.51 -3.65
N PRO A 166 18.41 13.52 -2.82
CA PRO A 166 19.29 13.97 -1.73
C PRO A 166 19.27 13.00 -0.53
N ILE A 167 19.63 11.74 -0.76
CA ILE A 167 19.65 10.69 0.25
C ILE A 167 21.04 10.63 0.88
N ASP A 168 21.13 11.05 2.14
CA ASP A 168 22.36 11.11 2.94
C ASP A 168 22.42 10.09 4.07
N PHE A 169 21.52 9.10 4.04
CA PHE A 169 21.34 8.08 5.09
C PHE A 169 21.29 6.66 4.50
N ASP A 170 21.38 5.67 5.39
CA ASP A 170 21.26 4.26 5.03
C ASP A 170 19.79 3.89 4.75
N VAL A 171 19.49 3.55 3.49
CA VAL A 171 18.15 3.13 3.06
C VAL A 171 17.72 1.78 3.66
N THR A 172 18.63 1.07 4.31
CA THR A 172 18.35 -0.16 5.08
C THR A 172 18.16 0.07 6.58
N ASP A 173 18.26 1.32 7.03
CA ASP A 173 17.90 1.79 8.38
C ASP A 173 17.43 3.24 8.31
N VAL A 174 16.33 3.45 7.57
CA VAL A 174 15.76 4.77 7.29
C VAL A 174 15.38 5.47 8.61
N PRO A 175 15.92 6.68 8.86
CA PRO A 175 15.55 7.45 10.04
C PRO A 175 14.06 7.80 10.06
N ARG A 176 13.44 7.74 11.25
CA ARG A 176 11.99 7.98 11.46
C ARG A 176 11.54 9.42 11.17
N ASP A 177 12.48 10.35 11.10
CA ASP A 177 12.26 11.74 10.71
C ASP A 177 12.43 11.97 9.20
N ARG A 178 13.02 11.01 8.48
CA ARG A 178 13.12 11.01 7.01
C ARG A 178 11.92 10.35 6.35
N PHE A 179 11.35 9.30 6.96
CA PHE A 179 10.08 8.71 6.55
C PHE A 179 9.04 8.85 7.67
N LEU A 180 7.98 9.61 7.41
CA LEU A 180 6.85 9.76 8.34
C LEU A 180 5.77 8.75 7.96
N THR A 181 5.38 7.89 8.90
CA THR A 181 4.19 7.05 8.72
C THR A 181 2.96 7.96 8.59
N ALA A 182 1.92 7.48 7.91
CA ALA A 182 0.74 8.31 7.69
C ALA A 182 0.06 8.76 9.00
N GLY A 183 0.09 7.93 10.06
CA GLY A 183 -0.39 8.30 11.39
C GLY A 183 0.43 9.41 12.05
N GLU A 184 1.74 9.43 11.84
CA GLU A 184 2.61 10.50 12.33
C GLU A 184 2.36 11.80 11.56
N ALA A 185 2.26 11.74 10.23
CA ALA A 185 1.93 12.88 9.39
C ALA A 185 0.57 13.49 9.79
N TRP A 186 -0.46 12.65 9.95
CA TRP A 186 -1.79 13.07 10.42
C TRP A 186 -1.70 13.79 11.77
N THR A 187 -1.09 13.15 12.77
CA THR A 187 -0.98 13.69 14.13
C THR A 187 -0.30 15.07 14.13
N ARG A 188 0.82 15.21 13.43
CA ARG A 188 1.60 16.45 13.42
C ARG A 188 0.90 17.56 12.64
N CYS A 189 0.19 17.24 11.56
CA CYS A 189 -0.64 18.22 10.85
C CYS A 189 -1.81 18.69 11.73
N ARG A 190 -2.51 17.76 12.42
CA ARG A 190 -3.61 18.08 13.34
C ARG A 190 -3.16 18.96 14.51
N ALA A 191 -1.92 18.80 14.97
CA ALA A 191 -1.30 19.65 15.99
C ALA A 191 -0.81 21.01 15.47
N GLY A 192 -0.88 21.27 14.16
CA GLY A 192 -0.39 22.50 13.54
C GLY A 192 1.14 22.59 13.43
N GLU A 193 1.86 21.48 13.63
CA GLU A 193 3.32 21.44 13.55
C GLU A 193 3.83 21.38 12.11
N LEU A 194 3.05 20.77 11.22
CA LEU A 194 3.38 20.61 9.80
C LEU A 194 2.19 21.03 8.93
N ASP A 195 2.51 21.58 7.77
CA ASP A 195 1.51 21.96 6.77
C ASP A 195 1.03 20.70 6.02
N PRO A 196 -0.26 20.35 6.04
CA PRO A 196 -0.78 19.22 5.27
C PRO A 196 -0.51 19.38 3.75
N GLY A 197 -0.36 20.60 3.25
CA GLY A 197 -0.08 20.89 1.85
C GLY A 197 1.27 20.39 1.34
N VAL A 198 2.20 19.98 2.22
CA VAL A 198 3.48 19.39 1.81
C VAL A 198 3.45 17.87 1.67
N PHE A 199 2.35 17.21 2.07
CA PHE A 199 2.19 15.75 2.01
C PHE A 199 1.32 15.34 0.82
N GLY A 200 1.91 14.61 -0.12
CA GLY A 200 1.23 14.31 -1.38
C GLY A 200 2.09 13.56 -2.38
N LEU A 201 1.75 13.66 -3.66
CA LEU A 201 2.54 13.10 -4.75
C LEU A 201 2.78 14.18 -5.82
N SER A 202 4.01 14.69 -5.89
CA SER A 202 4.34 15.86 -6.72
C SER A 202 4.11 15.63 -8.21
N VAL A 203 4.26 14.40 -8.72
CA VAL A 203 4.10 14.10 -10.16
C VAL A 203 2.66 14.31 -10.66
N ILE A 204 1.68 14.28 -9.75
CA ILE A 204 0.27 14.55 -10.07
C ILE A 204 -0.25 15.83 -9.40
N GLY A 205 0.55 16.47 -8.54
CA GLY A 205 0.19 17.73 -7.89
C GLY A 205 -0.91 17.60 -6.84
N GLU A 206 -1.12 16.42 -6.28
CA GLU A 206 -2.14 16.15 -5.27
C GLU A 206 -1.51 16.08 -3.88
N ALA A 207 -2.13 16.73 -2.89
CA ALA A 207 -1.63 16.83 -1.52
C ALA A 207 -2.75 17.21 -0.54
N GLY A 208 -2.47 17.17 0.76
CA GLY A 208 -3.36 17.70 1.80
C GLY A 208 -3.99 16.63 2.69
N TYR A 209 -4.90 17.06 3.57
CA TYR A 209 -5.51 16.20 4.59
C TYR A 209 -6.20 14.96 4.02
N TRP A 210 -6.89 15.09 2.88
CA TRP A 210 -7.56 13.94 2.25
C TRP A 210 -6.54 12.89 1.78
N TRP A 211 -5.37 13.32 1.30
CA TRP A 211 -4.29 12.44 0.87
C TRP A 211 -3.62 11.73 2.05
N ILE A 212 -3.40 12.47 3.14
CA ILE A 212 -2.88 11.93 4.41
C ILE A 212 -3.86 10.90 4.98
N ALA A 213 -5.15 11.21 5.05
CA ALA A 213 -6.18 10.28 5.52
C ALA A 213 -6.29 9.03 4.63
N GLY A 214 -6.16 9.18 3.32
CA GLY A 214 -6.06 8.07 2.37
C GLY A 214 -4.90 7.13 2.71
N ASN A 215 -3.70 7.69 2.88
CA ASN A 215 -2.50 6.94 3.26
C ASN A 215 -2.60 6.34 4.67
N LEU A 216 -3.26 7.02 5.61
CA LEU A 216 -3.50 6.52 6.96
C LEU A 216 -4.31 5.22 6.95
N MET A 217 -5.38 5.19 6.16
CA MET A 217 -6.19 3.99 6.00
C MET A 217 -5.42 2.88 5.26
N ARG A 218 -4.51 3.21 4.34
CA ARG A 218 -3.63 2.23 3.69
C ARG A 218 -2.59 1.66 4.66
N ASP A 219 -1.99 2.48 5.53
CA ASP A 219 -1.04 2.03 6.56
C ASP A 219 -1.76 1.12 7.57
N ALA A 220 -2.97 1.50 8.00
CA ALA A 220 -3.80 0.65 8.86
C ALA A 220 -4.12 -0.69 8.21
N ALA A 221 -4.53 -0.70 6.92
CA ALA A 221 -4.77 -1.95 6.19
C ALA A 221 -3.49 -2.79 6.05
N ALA A 222 -2.34 -2.16 5.78
CA ALA A 222 -1.05 -2.83 5.66
C ALA A 222 -0.61 -3.49 6.97
N LEU A 223 -0.82 -2.82 8.12
CA LEU A 223 -0.57 -3.38 9.45
C LEU A 223 -1.45 -4.61 9.76
N LEU A 224 -2.60 -4.72 9.10
CA LEU A 224 -3.50 -5.87 9.15
C LEU A 224 -3.22 -6.89 8.03
N ASN A 225 -2.06 -6.82 7.37
CA ASN A 225 -1.65 -7.69 6.27
C ASN A 225 -2.59 -7.62 5.04
N VAL A 226 -3.16 -6.43 4.80
CA VAL A 226 -3.94 -6.06 3.61
C VAL A 226 -3.21 -4.91 2.92
N GLU A 227 -2.08 -5.22 2.30
CA GLU A 227 -1.21 -4.27 1.62
C GLU A 227 -1.85 -3.83 0.27
N LEU A 228 -2.68 -2.79 0.33
CA LEU A 228 -3.38 -2.20 -0.82
C LEU A 228 -2.44 -1.59 -1.87
N LEU A 229 -2.93 -1.36 -3.10
CA LEU A 229 -2.21 -0.51 -4.07
C LEU A 229 -2.35 0.98 -3.70
N PRO A 230 -1.43 1.85 -4.15
CA PRO A 230 -1.50 3.29 -3.88
C PRO A 230 -2.80 3.97 -4.34
N TRP A 231 -3.51 3.41 -5.33
CA TRP A 231 -4.79 3.92 -5.85
C TRP A 231 -6.02 3.10 -5.41
N ASP A 232 -5.86 2.12 -4.53
CA ASP A 232 -6.99 1.43 -3.92
C ASP A 232 -7.65 2.33 -2.85
N SER A 233 -8.97 2.24 -2.75
CA SER A 233 -9.79 2.82 -1.69
C SER A 233 -10.33 1.74 -0.76
N TRP A 234 -10.30 2.00 0.53
CA TRP A 234 -10.74 1.05 1.56
C TRP A 234 -11.25 1.79 2.81
N GLY A 235 -12.35 1.30 3.39
CA GLY A 235 -12.93 1.90 4.60
C GLY A 235 -13.34 3.35 4.40
N ALA A 236 -12.98 4.20 5.37
CA ALA A 236 -13.39 5.60 5.46
C ALA A 236 -12.51 6.58 4.64
N MET A 237 -11.72 6.08 3.67
CA MET A 237 -10.87 6.96 2.85
C MET A 237 -11.69 8.07 2.17
N PRO A 238 -11.33 9.35 2.36
CA PRO A 238 -12.01 10.45 1.70
C PRO A 238 -11.74 10.42 0.19
N ALA A 239 -12.71 10.87 -0.59
CA ALA A 239 -12.48 11.17 -2.00
C ALA A 239 -11.58 12.42 -2.14
N PRO A 240 -10.97 12.65 -3.32
CA PRO A 240 -10.24 13.88 -3.59
C PRO A 240 -11.08 15.12 -3.24
N ASP A 241 -10.48 16.05 -2.51
CA ASP A 241 -11.09 17.30 -2.03
C ASP A 241 -12.35 17.15 -1.17
N GLN A 242 -12.67 15.93 -0.73
CA GLN A 242 -13.77 15.72 0.22
C GLN A 242 -13.39 16.34 1.56
N PRO A 243 -14.23 17.25 2.11
CA PRO A 243 -14.03 17.77 3.45
C PRO A 243 -14.03 16.63 4.48
N ILE A 244 -13.11 16.72 5.43
CA ILE A 244 -13.07 15.85 6.61
C ILE A 244 -13.82 16.60 7.71
N ASP A 245 -15.02 16.12 8.05
CA ASP A 245 -15.80 16.64 9.17
C ASP A 245 -15.23 16.17 10.52
N ASP A 246 -15.82 16.67 11.62
CA ASP A 246 -15.33 16.39 12.98
C ASP A 246 -15.41 14.89 13.33
N ASP A 247 -16.42 14.17 12.82
CA ASP A 247 -16.58 12.74 13.07
C ASP A 247 -15.50 11.91 12.35
N LEU A 248 -15.24 12.21 11.06
CA LEU A 248 -14.14 11.59 10.32
C LEU A 248 -12.79 11.97 10.91
N ALA A 249 -12.60 13.21 11.34
CA ALA A 249 -11.37 13.64 11.99
C ALA A 249 -11.12 12.85 13.28
N ALA A 250 -12.14 12.67 14.12
CA ALA A 250 -12.05 11.88 15.34
C ALA A 250 -11.73 10.39 15.06
N LEU A 251 -12.29 9.82 14.00
CA LEU A 251 -11.94 8.48 13.53
C LEU A 251 -10.46 8.41 13.12
N PHE A 252 -9.99 9.35 12.31
CA PHE A 252 -8.60 9.38 11.86
C PHE A 252 -7.62 9.64 13.01
N ASP A 253 -7.99 10.45 14.00
CA ASP A 253 -7.19 10.63 15.22
C ASP A 253 -6.98 9.30 15.96
N GLN A 254 -8.03 8.46 16.06
CA GLN A 254 -7.93 7.12 16.67
C GLN A 254 -7.07 6.17 15.83
N VAL A 255 -7.27 6.13 14.51
CA VAL A 255 -6.47 5.28 13.61
C VAL A 255 -4.99 5.73 13.62
N ALA A 256 -4.72 7.03 13.65
CA ALA A 256 -3.38 7.57 13.75
C ALA A 256 -2.68 7.15 15.05
N ALA A 257 -3.39 7.17 16.18
CA ALA A 257 -2.85 6.68 17.45
C ALA A 257 -2.44 5.21 17.37
N LEU A 258 -3.31 4.35 16.81
CA LEU A 258 -3.06 2.90 16.69
C LEU A 258 -1.93 2.56 15.72
N THR A 259 -1.86 3.25 14.58
CA THR A 259 -0.83 3.00 13.54
C THR A 259 0.56 3.52 13.91
N ARG A 260 0.66 4.49 14.83
CA ARG A 260 1.93 4.97 15.40
C ARG A 260 2.54 3.99 16.41
N THR A 261 1.70 3.27 17.15
CA THR A 261 2.14 2.24 18.12
C THR A 261 1.54 0.88 17.80
N PRO A 262 1.87 0.27 16.65
CA PRO A 262 1.22 -0.94 16.15
C PRO A 262 1.51 -2.22 16.97
N ASP A 263 2.42 -2.14 17.94
CA ASP A 263 2.73 -3.24 18.87
C ASP A 263 2.16 -2.99 20.29
N SER A 264 1.33 -1.95 20.47
CA SER A 264 0.64 -1.73 21.75
C SER A 264 -0.45 -2.80 21.96
N ALA A 265 -0.86 -3.04 23.21
CA ALA A 265 -1.88 -4.05 23.52
C ALA A 265 -3.20 -3.80 22.77
N GLU A 266 -3.57 -2.53 22.58
CA GLU A 266 -4.75 -2.11 21.83
C GLU A 266 -4.63 -2.45 20.34
N ALA A 267 -3.46 -2.24 19.74
CA ALA A 267 -3.17 -2.63 18.37
C ALA A 267 -3.09 -4.16 18.20
N GLU A 268 -2.57 -4.88 19.20
CA GLU A 268 -2.56 -6.35 19.20
C GLU A 268 -3.98 -6.93 19.19
N VAL A 269 -4.93 -6.34 19.94
CA VAL A 269 -6.34 -6.74 19.91
C VAL A 269 -6.96 -6.50 18.53
N MET A 270 -6.62 -5.39 17.85
CA MET A 270 -7.03 -5.14 16.46
C MET A 270 -6.51 -6.25 15.54
N ASN A 271 -5.22 -6.55 15.60
CA ASN A 271 -4.58 -7.56 14.75
C ASN A 271 -5.17 -8.96 14.98
N ALA A 272 -5.39 -9.34 16.25
CA ALA A 272 -5.99 -10.61 16.62
C ALA A 272 -7.46 -10.74 16.16
N SER A 273 -8.19 -9.63 16.08
CA SER A 273 -9.59 -9.60 15.63
C SER A 273 -9.71 -9.62 14.11
N ALA A 274 -8.85 -8.91 13.38
CA ALA A 274 -8.80 -8.96 11.92
C ALA A 274 -8.43 -10.36 11.38
N GLY A 275 -7.66 -11.15 12.13
CA GLY A 275 -7.41 -12.57 11.83
C GLY A 275 -8.68 -13.43 11.80
N ARG A 276 -9.77 -12.99 12.44
CA ARG A 276 -11.07 -13.68 12.50
C ARG A 276 -12.09 -13.18 11.46
N THR A 277 -11.94 -11.95 10.96
CA THR A 277 -12.86 -11.30 10.00
C THR A 277 -12.12 -10.88 8.73
N ARG A 278 -11.73 -11.84 7.88
CA ARG A 278 -11.20 -11.55 6.53
C ARG A 278 -12.34 -11.30 5.53
N ARG A 279 -13.11 -10.21 5.69
CA ARG A 279 -14.06 -9.74 4.67
C ARG A 279 -14.14 -8.22 4.65
N GLY A 280 -13.39 -7.59 3.74
CA GLY A 280 -13.54 -6.17 3.39
C GLY A 280 -13.35 -6.00 1.88
N HIS A 281 -14.25 -5.28 1.23
CA HIS A 281 -14.18 -5.04 -0.21
C HIS A 281 -13.43 -3.73 -0.47
N ALA A 282 -12.27 -3.80 -1.14
CA ALA A 282 -11.57 -2.62 -1.65
C ALA A 282 -12.18 -2.16 -2.97
N ARG A 283 -12.25 -0.85 -3.20
CA ARG A 283 -12.69 -0.23 -4.46
C ARG A 283 -11.48 0.38 -5.18
N THR A 284 -11.50 0.43 -6.50
CA THR A 284 -10.41 1.03 -7.31
C THR A 284 -10.87 2.34 -7.95
N TRP A 285 -9.98 3.33 -7.93
CA TRP A 285 -10.11 4.54 -8.75
C TRP A 285 -9.03 4.52 -9.84
N ASN A 286 -9.44 4.78 -11.08
CA ASN A 286 -8.51 4.93 -12.19
C ASN A 286 -8.16 6.42 -12.39
N ARG A 287 -7.02 6.70 -13.04
CA ARG A 287 -6.39 8.00 -13.34
C ARG A 287 -7.29 9.15 -13.85
N ALA A 288 -8.57 8.88 -14.14
CA ALA A 288 -9.55 9.86 -14.63
C ALA A 288 -10.72 10.11 -13.65
N GLY A 289 -10.59 9.75 -12.37
CA GLY A 289 -11.64 9.98 -11.36
C GLY A 289 -12.94 9.20 -11.59
N ARG A 290 -12.94 8.19 -12.48
CA ARG A 290 -14.12 7.36 -12.77
C ARG A 290 -14.07 6.05 -11.99
N ARG A 291 -15.17 5.75 -11.28
CA ARG A 291 -15.39 4.49 -10.55
C ARG A 291 -15.26 3.28 -11.49
N GLY A 292 -14.36 2.35 -11.19
CA GLY A 292 -14.39 1.01 -11.79
C GLY A 292 -15.52 0.15 -11.20
N ARG A 293 -16.25 -0.60 -12.02
CA ARG A 293 -17.32 -1.51 -11.53
C ARG A 293 -16.70 -2.73 -10.82
N SER A 294 -17.18 -3.06 -9.62
CA SER A 294 -16.97 -4.38 -9.00
C SER A 294 -17.95 -5.40 -9.60
N ARG A 295 -17.50 -6.64 -9.83
CA ARG A 295 -18.39 -7.78 -10.12
C ARG A 295 -18.86 -8.37 -8.79
N ARG A 296 -20.18 -8.54 -8.62
CA ARG A 296 -20.79 -9.30 -7.52
C ARG A 296 -20.49 -10.78 -7.70
N VAL A 297 -20.13 -11.45 -6.60
CA VAL A 297 -20.21 -12.91 -6.45
C VAL A 297 -21.25 -13.13 -5.36
N ASP A 298 -22.29 -13.91 -5.64
CA ASP A 298 -23.39 -14.15 -4.69
C ASP A 298 -22.90 -14.94 -3.47
N GLU A 299 -23.25 -14.47 -2.26
CA GLU A 299 -23.02 -15.17 -0.98
C GLU A 299 -24.29 -15.14 -0.11
N PRO A 300 -24.50 -16.17 0.74
CA PRO A 300 -25.69 -16.30 1.60
C PRO A 300 -25.62 -15.42 2.87
N ALA A 301 -26.79 -15.19 3.48
CA ALA A 301 -27.01 -14.22 4.56
C ALA A 301 -26.23 -14.50 5.88
N PRO A 302 -25.77 -13.46 6.61
CA PRO A 302 -24.98 -13.61 7.84
C PRO A 302 -25.81 -13.79 9.12
N VAL A 303 -25.20 -14.44 10.12
CA VAL A 303 -25.65 -14.66 11.51
C VAL A 303 -25.11 -13.52 12.40
N PRO A 304 -25.84 -13.02 13.42
CA PRO A 304 -25.46 -11.79 14.12
C PRO A 304 -24.36 -12.00 15.18
N HIS A 305 -23.30 -11.18 15.15
CA HIS A 305 -22.28 -11.05 16.19
C HIS A 305 -22.01 -9.57 16.55
N ALA A 306 -21.40 -9.35 17.72
CA ALA A 306 -21.19 -8.04 18.34
C ALA A 306 -20.22 -7.14 17.53
N ARG A 307 -20.61 -5.86 17.36
CA ARG A 307 -19.91 -4.85 16.56
C ARG A 307 -18.58 -4.43 17.18
N THR A 308 -17.54 -4.35 16.36
CA THR A 308 -16.22 -3.74 16.68
C THR A 308 -16.07 -2.39 15.95
N PRO A 309 -15.11 -1.51 16.33
CA PRO A 309 -14.87 -0.24 15.64
C PRO A 309 -14.51 -0.37 14.14
N PHE A 310 -14.25 -1.59 13.67
CA PHE A 310 -13.94 -1.91 12.26
C PHE A 310 -15.17 -2.40 11.48
N ASP A 311 -16.32 -2.58 12.14
CA ASP A 311 -17.60 -2.86 11.47
C ASP A 311 -18.22 -1.54 11.02
N VAL A 312 -17.78 -1.04 9.87
CA VAL A 312 -18.41 0.11 9.21
C VAL A 312 -19.61 -0.40 8.43
N ASP A 313 -20.82 0.02 8.82
CA ASP A 313 -22.04 -0.25 8.06
C ASP A 313 -21.85 0.28 6.63
N VAL A 314 -21.81 -0.63 5.66
CA VAL A 314 -21.82 -0.27 4.23
C VAL A 314 -23.20 0.32 3.94
N LEU A 315 -23.29 1.65 3.92
CA LEU A 315 -24.43 2.34 3.33
C LEU A 315 -24.54 1.90 1.87
N HIS A 316 -25.46 0.98 1.63
CA HIS A 316 -25.87 0.56 0.31
C HIS A 316 -26.60 1.75 -0.32
N SER A 317 -25.88 2.52 -1.14
CA SER A 317 -26.51 3.44 -2.07
C SER A 317 -27.23 2.61 -3.14
N GLY A 318 -28.56 2.55 -3.06
CA GLY A 318 -29.42 2.22 -4.19
C GLY A 318 -30.62 1.34 -3.83
N GLU A 319 -31.78 1.98 -3.61
CA GLU A 319 -32.97 1.81 -4.46
C GLU A 319 -33.88 3.07 -4.29
N PRO A 320 -34.59 3.50 -5.34
CA PRO A 320 -35.23 4.79 -5.42
C PRO A 320 -36.59 4.79 -4.71
N VAL A 321 -36.80 5.75 -3.80
CA VAL A 321 -38.16 6.12 -3.39
C VAL A 321 -38.75 6.98 -4.50
N ALA A 322 -39.76 6.44 -5.17
CA ALA A 322 -40.56 7.15 -6.14
C ALA A 322 -41.19 8.39 -5.48
N PHE A 323 -40.91 9.56 -6.05
CA PHE A 323 -41.78 10.72 -5.91
C PHE A 323 -42.33 11.04 -7.29
N GLU A 324 -43.61 10.74 -7.48
CA GLU A 324 -44.42 11.35 -8.53
C GLU A 324 -44.57 12.84 -8.22
N HIS A 325 -44.10 13.69 -9.12
CA HIS A 325 -44.85 14.77 -9.77
C HIS A 325 -43.88 15.85 -10.29
N GLY A 326 -44.00 16.15 -11.58
CA GLY A 326 -43.80 17.52 -12.07
C GLY A 326 -42.52 17.84 -12.84
N LEU A 327 -42.60 17.64 -14.16
CA LEU A 327 -42.10 18.54 -15.22
C LEU A 327 -40.58 18.73 -15.38
N GLY A 328 -40.08 18.34 -16.56
CA GLY A 328 -38.81 18.85 -17.10
C GLY A 328 -38.07 17.88 -17.99
N ARG A 329 -38.53 17.71 -19.23
CA ARG A 329 -37.92 16.89 -20.28
C ARG A 329 -36.94 17.75 -21.09
N VAL A 330 -35.71 17.28 -21.34
CA VAL A 330 -34.95 17.59 -22.57
C VAL A 330 -34.15 16.35 -23.01
N VAL A 331 -34.28 16.05 -24.31
CA VAL A 331 -33.77 14.92 -25.10
C VAL A 331 -32.84 15.50 -26.17
N VAL A 332 -31.72 14.83 -26.52
CA VAL A 332 -31.12 14.79 -27.88
C VAL A 332 -30.27 13.50 -27.96
N ASP A 333 -30.77 12.42 -28.55
CA ASP A 333 -30.80 12.00 -29.97
C ASP A 333 -29.67 11.00 -30.29
N SER A 334 -30.09 9.82 -30.72
CA SER A 334 -29.26 8.72 -31.19
C SER A 334 -29.76 8.35 -32.58
N GLY A 335 -29.20 9.02 -33.60
CA GLY A 335 -29.35 8.60 -34.98
C GLY A 335 -28.26 7.60 -35.35
N ASP A 336 -28.63 6.33 -35.54
CA ASP A 336 -28.33 5.58 -36.77
C ASP A 336 -28.98 4.18 -36.76
N ARG A 337 -29.62 3.85 -37.91
CA ARG A 337 -29.88 2.51 -38.51
C ARG A 337 -31.02 1.67 -37.93
N ASP A 338 -31.86 0.97 -38.69
CA ASP A 338 -32.03 0.72 -40.13
C ASP A 338 -33.51 0.31 -40.36
N GLU A 339 -33.99 0.52 -41.59
CA GLU A 339 -35.29 0.12 -42.21
C GLU A 339 -36.59 0.85 -41.82
#